data_AF-A0A8B9SYW3-F1
#
_entry.id   AF-A0A8B9SYW3-F1
#
_cell.length_a   1.000
_cell.length_b   1.000
_cell.length_c   1.000
_cell.angle_alpha   90.00
_cell.angle_beta   90.00
_cell.angle_gamma   90.00
#
_symmetry.space_group_name_H-M   'P 1'
#
loop_
_entity.id
_entity.type
_entity.pdbx_description
1 polymer ?
#
loop_
_entity_poly.entity_id
_entity_poly.type
_entity_poly.pdbx_seq_one_letter_code
_entity_poly.pdbx_strand_id
1 'polypeptide(L)'
;MEHLLARLEVDSRPVSRRIVNLLFNSFFPINQPEYVWCERCVTLIQMNSAAARKFYQYAYEYTAPTNIAKLMLTIRRCLNACIQKATKESLHDDDDEDEETEKESISVRKSTLLNDVASMASLLEIVVILWRSIRKALDHNEGAKDYAIRKFASVLPEYLKVFKDDRCMTPLVILASFMPPAAIPTFSCGVISKLRNVDSGADESKYSTLIDCVCHWGQVGHIMELAGDWFLKTSERRVRIHVTQESKPELALDYIEYLLTHPVNRGCLLSAPKKKLSQLFKILRAAKVLIEIRKIINFYCVLFIFFQFSEDGKDYLSILKETGDWIESQVVPCLLATDQEDSISKQSNVSQLIIQDYLTVCKDLIMVGLGNLKFQAYLLDIALAVIQTGMVFLLLCVLKEITEASLTQNTETHEVESLLHAVQTVFQKILECVSCRLKKQPEEGIQLIRSIQMPLGEFIYAVQYWRSSCTAVHQGVLSTLLDAIVVEINYALQKVNEGDLTIPKTVSDLPPLSSSLMTIIMKTVNVVR
;
A
#
# COMPACT_ATOMS: atom_id res chain seq x y z
N MET A 1 -17.69 -35.64 -3.03
CA MET A 1 -17.41 -34.68 -1.95
C MET A 1 -16.10 -33.93 -2.23
N GLU A 2 -14.98 -34.65 -2.40
CA GLU A 2 -13.65 -34.08 -2.65
C GLU A 2 -13.59 -33.04 -3.78
N HIS A 3 -14.17 -33.34 -4.95
CA HIS A 3 -14.22 -32.38 -6.06
C HIS A 3 -14.89 -31.05 -5.71
N LEU A 4 -15.95 -31.07 -4.88
CA LEU A 4 -16.61 -29.84 -4.43
C LEU A 4 -15.75 -29.05 -3.44
N LEU A 5 -14.97 -29.73 -2.59
CA LEU A 5 -14.05 -29.06 -1.66
C LEU A 5 -12.88 -28.42 -2.39
N ALA A 6 -12.28 -29.12 -3.37
CA ALA A 6 -11.22 -28.56 -4.22
C ALA A 6 -11.72 -27.33 -5.01
N ARG A 7 -12.95 -27.38 -5.53
CA ARG A 7 -13.58 -26.22 -6.19
C ARG A 7 -13.83 -25.08 -5.21
N LEU A 8 -14.33 -25.37 -4.01
CA LEU A 8 -14.53 -24.36 -2.97
C LEU A 8 -13.22 -23.64 -2.65
N GLU A 9 -12.12 -24.37 -2.47
CA GLU A 9 -10.78 -23.82 -2.20
C GLU A 9 -10.29 -22.83 -3.26
N VAL A 10 -10.53 -23.08 -4.54
CA VAL A 10 -9.96 -22.27 -5.64
C VAL A 10 -10.92 -21.20 -6.14
N ASP A 11 -12.23 -21.44 -6.07
CA ASP A 11 -13.18 -20.62 -6.81
C ASP A 11 -13.49 -19.24 -6.26
N SER A 12 -14.00 -18.40 -7.17
CA SER A 12 -14.45 -17.06 -6.88
C SER A 12 -15.68 -17.04 -5.96
N ARG A 13 -15.94 -15.86 -5.37
CA ARG A 13 -17.01 -15.64 -4.39
C ARG A 13 -18.40 -16.14 -4.83
N PRO A 14 -18.90 -15.89 -6.06
CA PRO A 14 -20.24 -16.34 -6.45
C PRO A 14 -20.39 -17.87 -6.44
N VAL A 15 -19.36 -18.59 -6.89
CA VAL A 15 -19.35 -20.06 -6.94
C VAL A 15 -19.19 -20.62 -5.53
N SER A 16 -18.27 -20.08 -4.75
CA SER A 16 -18.07 -20.46 -3.34
C SER A 16 -19.36 -20.38 -2.54
N ARG A 17 -20.13 -19.28 -2.65
CA ARG A 17 -21.41 -19.12 -1.95
C ARG A 17 -22.41 -20.23 -2.29
N ARG A 18 -22.51 -20.61 -3.57
CA ARG A 18 -23.43 -21.69 -4.01
C ARG A 18 -22.99 -23.05 -3.48
N ILE A 19 -21.69 -23.35 -3.52
CA ILE A 19 -21.14 -24.58 -2.96
C ILE A 19 -21.40 -24.64 -1.44
N VAL A 20 -21.18 -23.53 -0.72
CA VAL A 20 -21.49 -23.44 0.71
C VAL A 20 -22.96 -23.71 1.00
N ASN A 21 -23.89 -23.14 0.22
CA ASN A 21 -25.32 -23.42 0.37
C ASN A 21 -25.63 -24.92 0.24
N LEU A 22 -25.07 -25.57 -0.79
CA LEU A 22 -25.25 -27.01 -1.03
C LEU A 22 -24.71 -27.86 0.12
N LEU A 23 -23.59 -27.46 0.71
CA LEU A 23 -22.90 -28.20 1.77
C LEU A 23 -23.31 -27.77 3.19
N PHE A 24 -24.16 -26.76 3.32
CA PHE A 24 -24.42 -26.08 4.59
C PHE A 24 -24.91 -27.06 5.66
N ASN A 25 -25.95 -27.82 5.35
CA ASN A 25 -26.53 -28.79 6.29
C ASN A 25 -25.61 -29.99 6.58
N SER A 26 -24.61 -30.25 5.74
CA SER A 26 -23.65 -31.33 5.96
C SER A 26 -22.59 -30.94 7.00
N PHE A 27 -22.12 -29.69 6.98
CA PHE A 27 -21.02 -29.22 7.81
C PHE A 27 -21.42 -28.22 8.91
N PHE A 28 -22.64 -27.71 8.87
CA PHE A 28 -23.24 -26.90 9.92
C PHE A 28 -24.76 -27.18 10.08
N PRO A 29 -25.13 -28.40 10.52
CA PRO A 29 -26.54 -28.78 10.69
C PRO A 29 -27.17 -28.09 11.91
N ILE A 30 -27.76 -26.91 11.74
CA ILE A 30 -28.35 -26.10 12.84
C ILE A 30 -29.40 -26.88 13.66
N ASN A 31 -30.06 -27.87 13.06
CA ASN A 31 -31.08 -28.68 13.73
C ASN A 31 -30.50 -29.79 14.63
N GLN A 32 -29.19 -30.01 14.60
CA GLN A 32 -28.50 -30.98 15.45
C GLN A 32 -27.86 -30.31 16.67
N PRO A 33 -27.50 -31.07 17.72
CA PRO A 33 -26.84 -30.51 18.90
C PRO A 33 -25.49 -29.85 18.58
N GLU A 34 -25.10 -28.84 19.37
CA GLU A 34 -23.89 -28.03 19.17
C GLU A 34 -22.59 -28.87 19.05
N TYR A 35 -22.52 -30.00 19.75
CA TYR A 35 -21.33 -30.86 19.70
C TYR A 35 -21.09 -31.45 18.30
N VAL A 36 -22.16 -31.73 17.55
CA VAL A 36 -22.05 -32.26 16.18
C VAL A 36 -21.50 -31.20 15.24
N TRP A 37 -21.80 -29.92 15.46
CA TRP A 37 -21.30 -28.84 14.62
C TRP A 37 -19.77 -28.75 14.66
N CYS A 38 -19.19 -28.91 15.85
CA CYS A 38 -17.74 -28.91 16.04
C CYS A 38 -17.09 -30.17 15.46
N GLU A 39 -17.73 -31.33 15.59
CA GLU A 39 -17.25 -32.57 14.96
C GLU A 39 -17.21 -32.44 13.44
N ARG A 40 -18.28 -31.93 12.82
CA ARG A 40 -18.33 -31.67 11.38
C ARG A 40 -17.33 -30.62 10.93
N CYS A 41 -17.05 -29.61 11.75
CA CYS A 41 -15.99 -28.64 11.52
C CYS A 41 -14.62 -29.32 11.45
N VAL A 42 -14.29 -30.16 12.43
CA VAL A 42 -13.05 -30.93 12.46
C VAL A 42 -12.96 -31.87 11.26
N THR A 43 -14.03 -32.58 10.91
CA THR A 43 -14.06 -33.42 9.71
C THR A 43 -13.77 -32.60 8.45
N LEU A 44 -14.38 -31.42 8.30
CA LEU A 44 -14.15 -30.58 7.12
C LEU A 44 -12.69 -30.10 7.05
N ILE A 45 -12.08 -29.74 8.18
CA ILE A 45 -10.67 -29.38 8.27
C ILE A 45 -9.78 -30.54 7.83
N GLN A 46 -10.05 -31.75 8.34
CA GLN A 46 -9.31 -32.98 8.00
C GLN A 46 -9.45 -33.34 6.52
N MET A 47 -10.61 -33.08 5.90
CA MET A 47 -10.81 -33.30 4.48
C MET A 47 -10.09 -32.26 3.62
N ASN A 48 -10.20 -30.97 3.94
CA ASN A 48 -9.48 -29.88 3.29
C ASN A 48 -9.57 -28.58 4.14
N SER A 49 -8.46 -28.20 4.77
CA SER A 49 -8.40 -27.01 5.65
C SER A 49 -8.68 -25.68 4.92
N ALA A 50 -8.27 -25.54 3.66
CA ALA A 50 -8.49 -24.33 2.89
C ALA A 50 -9.97 -24.17 2.47
N ALA A 51 -10.59 -25.27 2.06
CA ALA A 51 -12.02 -25.33 1.82
C ALA A 51 -12.83 -25.07 3.10
N ALA A 52 -12.38 -25.57 4.26
CA ALA A 52 -13.00 -25.31 5.56
C ALA A 52 -13.03 -23.80 5.89
N ARG A 53 -11.89 -23.10 5.72
CA ARG A 53 -11.82 -21.64 5.90
C ARG A 53 -12.82 -20.90 5.02
N LYS A 54 -12.87 -21.22 3.72
CA LYS A 54 -13.82 -20.61 2.78
C LYS A 54 -15.28 -20.99 3.09
N PHE A 55 -15.54 -22.20 3.55
CA PHE A 55 -16.89 -22.61 3.95
C PHE A 55 -17.41 -21.73 5.09
N TYR A 56 -16.65 -21.64 6.18
CA TYR A 56 -17.04 -20.84 7.35
C TYR A 56 -17.00 -19.33 7.10
N GLN A 57 -16.23 -18.87 6.11
CA GLN A 57 -16.26 -17.48 5.65
C GLN A 57 -17.64 -17.05 5.11
N TYR A 58 -18.38 -17.95 4.46
CA TYR A 58 -19.69 -17.66 3.88
C TYR A 58 -20.87 -18.30 4.64
N ALA A 59 -20.60 -19.11 5.67
CA ALA A 59 -21.65 -19.78 6.44
C ALA A 59 -22.66 -18.81 7.08
N TYR A 60 -22.22 -17.61 7.48
CA TYR A 60 -23.07 -16.58 8.11
C TYR A 60 -24.25 -16.14 7.23
N GLU A 61 -24.20 -16.35 5.91
CA GLU A 61 -25.29 -15.98 4.99
C GLU A 61 -26.49 -16.94 5.07
N TYR A 62 -26.29 -18.13 5.63
CA TYR A 62 -27.31 -19.20 5.67
C TYR A 62 -27.78 -19.51 7.10
N THR A 63 -27.36 -18.71 8.09
CA THR A 63 -27.75 -18.90 9.49
C THR A 63 -27.81 -17.60 10.27
N ALA A 64 -28.54 -17.61 11.38
CA ALA A 64 -28.53 -16.50 12.33
C ALA A 64 -27.13 -16.32 12.96
N PRO A 65 -26.71 -15.07 13.25
CA PRO A 65 -25.46 -14.76 13.95
C PRO A 65 -25.30 -15.47 15.31
N THR A 66 -26.42 -15.77 15.98
CA THR A 66 -26.45 -16.51 17.26
C THR A 66 -25.88 -17.92 17.12
N ASN A 67 -26.16 -18.62 16.02
CA ASN A 67 -25.62 -19.97 15.77
C ASN A 67 -24.12 -19.91 15.48
N ILE A 68 -23.65 -18.88 14.77
CA ILE A 68 -22.23 -18.66 14.54
C ILE A 68 -21.49 -18.44 15.87
N ALA A 69 -22.05 -17.59 16.75
CA ALA A 69 -21.50 -17.36 18.09
C ALA A 69 -21.46 -18.64 18.93
N LYS A 70 -22.52 -19.47 18.88
CA LYS A 70 -22.55 -20.79 19.53
C LYS A 70 -21.45 -21.72 18.99
N LEU A 71 -21.26 -21.80 17.68
CA LEU A 71 -20.20 -22.59 17.07
C LEU A 71 -18.81 -22.12 17.54
N MET A 72 -18.55 -20.81 17.56
CA MET A 72 -17.30 -20.25 18.08
C MET A 72 -17.05 -20.70 19.53
N LEU A 73 -18.05 -20.62 20.39
CA LEU A 73 -17.94 -21.04 21.79
C LEU A 73 -17.74 -22.55 21.95
N THR A 74 -18.34 -23.36 21.07
CA THR A 74 -18.14 -24.81 21.07
C THR A 74 -16.74 -25.20 20.60
N ILE A 75 -16.20 -24.53 19.57
CA ILE A 75 -14.81 -24.72 19.15
C ILE A 75 -13.86 -24.34 20.30
N ARG A 76 -14.11 -23.22 21.00
CA ARG A 76 -13.34 -22.84 22.20
C ARG A 76 -13.38 -23.91 23.30
N ARG A 77 -14.55 -24.50 23.58
CA ARG A 77 -14.67 -25.61 24.54
C ARG A 77 -13.85 -26.82 24.08
N CYS A 78 -13.86 -27.12 22.78
CA CYS A 78 -13.08 -28.21 22.19
C CYS A 78 -11.57 -27.98 22.37
N LEU A 79 -11.08 -26.78 22.04
CA LEU A 79 -9.67 -26.41 22.22
C LEU A 79 -9.24 -26.48 23.69
N ASN A 80 -10.08 -26.02 24.62
CA ASN A 80 -9.79 -26.14 26.06
C ASN A 80 -9.65 -27.60 26.52
N ALA A 81 -10.53 -28.49 26.05
CA ALA A 81 -10.46 -29.90 26.40
C ALA A 81 -9.18 -30.55 25.87
N CYS A 82 -8.74 -30.18 24.66
CA CYS A 82 -7.46 -30.64 24.09
C CYS A 82 -6.26 -30.20 24.94
N ILE A 83 -6.22 -28.93 25.38
CA ILE A 83 -5.14 -28.42 26.24
C ILE A 83 -5.11 -29.13 27.60
N GLN A 84 -6.27 -29.30 28.23
CA GLN A 84 -6.38 -29.98 29.53
C GLN A 84 -5.91 -31.42 29.45
N LYS A 85 -6.24 -32.12 28.36
CA LYS A 85 -5.78 -33.50 28.14
C LYS A 85 -4.26 -33.57 27.98
N ALA A 86 -3.67 -32.70 27.15
CA ALA A 86 -2.21 -32.65 26.98
C ALA A 86 -1.48 -32.36 28.31
N THR A 87 -2.11 -31.56 29.20
CA THR A 87 -1.55 -31.27 30.53
C THR A 87 -1.67 -32.47 31.47
N LYS A 88 -2.80 -33.19 31.44
CA LYS A 88 -2.98 -34.43 32.23
C LYS A 88 -2.07 -35.58 31.75
N GLU A 89 -1.91 -35.75 30.45
CA GLU A 89 -0.99 -36.73 29.84
C GLU A 89 0.48 -36.41 30.19
N SER A 90 0.83 -35.15 30.49
CA SER A 90 2.18 -34.77 30.95
C SER A 90 2.41 -34.91 32.47
N LEU A 91 1.34 -35.17 33.25
CA LEU A 91 1.36 -35.19 34.71
C LEU A 91 1.02 -36.56 35.32
N HIS A 92 0.46 -37.50 34.55
CA HIS A 92 0.19 -38.87 34.99
C HIS A 92 1.32 -39.81 34.55
N ASP A 93 2.33 -39.92 35.42
CA ASP A 93 3.18 -41.11 35.58
C ASP A 93 2.86 -41.84 36.91
N ASP A 94 1.79 -41.48 37.62
CA ASP A 94 1.32 -42.18 38.82
C ASP A 94 -0.23 -42.24 38.88
N ASP A 95 -0.70 -43.40 39.33
CA ASP A 95 -2.07 -43.94 39.33
C ASP A 95 -3.12 -43.09 40.09
N ASP A 96 -4.36 -43.10 39.59
CA ASP A 96 -5.51 -43.71 40.28
C ASP A 96 -6.81 -43.52 39.46
N GLU A 97 -7.51 -44.64 39.26
CA GLU A 97 -8.86 -44.74 38.72
C GLU A 97 -9.89 -44.24 39.76
N ASP A 98 -10.82 -43.36 39.37
CA ASP A 98 -12.28 -43.62 39.45
C ASP A 98 -13.20 -42.41 39.18
N GLU A 99 -14.31 -42.74 38.51
CA GLU A 99 -15.65 -42.10 38.48
C GLU A 99 -15.87 -40.71 37.82
N GLU A 100 -16.03 -40.66 36.49
CA GLU A 100 -17.03 -39.79 35.80
C GLU A 100 -17.40 -40.29 34.37
N THR A 101 -17.90 -41.53 34.27
CA THR A 101 -17.95 -42.36 33.05
C THR A 101 -18.95 -41.98 31.94
N GLU A 102 -19.73 -40.90 32.05
CA GLU A 102 -20.65 -40.47 30.96
C GLU A 102 -20.25 -39.17 30.23
N LYS A 103 -19.52 -38.26 30.87
CA LYS A 103 -18.97 -37.05 30.20
C LYS A 103 -17.59 -37.30 29.58
N GLU A 104 -16.86 -38.29 30.09
CA GLU A 104 -15.55 -38.68 29.59
C GLU A 104 -15.61 -39.42 28.25
N SER A 105 -16.64 -40.23 27.99
CA SER A 105 -16.77 -40.96 26.72
C SER A 105 -16.84 -40.04 25.49
N ILE A 106 -17.40 -38.83 25.65
CA ILE A 106 -17.51 -37.80 24.60
C ILE A 106 -16.22 -36.96 24.51
N SER A 107 -15.53 -36.69 25.63
CA SER A 107 -14.26 -35.93 25.63
C SER A 107 -13.08 -36.78 25.12
N VAL A 108 -13.09 -38.09 25.40
CA VAL A 108 -12.08 -39.07 24.97
C VAL A 108 -12.15 -39.32 23.46
N ARG A 109 -13.35 -39.44 22.86
CA ARG A 109 -13.52 -39.51 21.40
C ARG A 109 -13.17 -38.21 20.65
N LYS A 110 -13.42 -37.05 21.27
CA LYS A 110 -13.09 -35.73 20.69
C LYS A 110 -11.59 -35.46 20.65
N SER A 111 -10.84 -35.94 21.63
CA SER A 111 -9.40 -35.69 21.73
C SER A 111 -8.55 -36.56 20.81
N THR A 112 -8.95 -37.79 20.52
CA THR A 112 -8.21 -38.71 19.64
C THR A 112 -8.16 -38.26 18.18
N LEU A 113 -9.10 -37.42 17.73
CA LEU A 113 -9.13 -36.83 16.38
C LEU A 113 -8.33 -35.53 16.22
N LEU A 114 -7.86 -34.93 17.33
CA LEU A 114 -7.34 -33.55 17.40
C LEU A 114 -5.88 -33.46 17.90
N ASN A 115 -5.11 -34.54 17.80
CA ASN A 115 -3.72 -34.57 18.29
C ASN A 115 -2.71 -33.81 17.42
N ASP A 116 -3.12 -33.29 16.26
CA ASP A 116 -2.21 -32.57 15.36
C ASP A 116 -2.37 -31.04 15.48
N VAL A 117 -1.23 -30.36 15.63
CA VAL A 117 -1.10 -28.90 15.77
C VAL A 117 -1.78 -28.18 14.60
N ALA A 118 -1.74 -28.75 13.38
CA ALA A 118 -2.36 -28.14 12.21
C ALA A 118 -3.90 -28.07 12.30
N SER A 119 -4.54 -29.04 12.95
CA SER A 119 -5.99 -29.04 13.17
C SER A 119 -6.38 -28.00 14.22
N MET A 120 -5.59 -27.86 15.29
CA MET A 120 -5.81 -26.80 16.29
C MET A 120 -5.61 -25.40 15.71
N ALA A 121 -4.58 -25.20 14.90
CA ALA A 121 -4.37 -23.95 14.15
C ALA A 121 -5.57 -23.62 13.25
N SER A 122 -6.06 -24.60 12.49
CA SER A 122 -7.21 -24.43 11.60
C SER A 122 -8.50 -24.10 12.36
N LEU A 123 -8.70 -24.67 13.55
CA LEU A 123 -9.84 -24.32 14.42
C LEU A 123 -9.73 -22.87 14.94
N LEU A 124 -8.55 -22.42 15.34
CA LEU A 124 -8.31 -21.03 15.74
C LEU A 124 -8.58 -20.06 14.58
N GLU A 125 -8.09 -20.37 13.37
CA GLU A 125 -8.38 -19.61 12.15
C GLU A 125 -9.90 -19.53 11.88
N ILE A 126 -10.62 -20.64 12.02
CA ILE A 126 -12.08 -20.67 11.83
C ILE A 126 -12.78 -19.80 12.88
N VAL A 127 -12.36 -19.83 14.16
CA VAL A 127 -12.91 -18.92 15.18
C VAL A 127 -12.74 -17.46 14.77
N VAL A 128 -11.56 -17.08 14.26
CA VAL A 128 -11.29 -15.72 13.76
C VAL A 128 -12.19 -15.36 12.58
N ILE A 129 -12.35 -16.27 11.62
CA ILE A 129 -13.23 -16.09 10.44
C ILE A 129 -14.68 -15.91 10.87
N LEU A 130 -15.18 -16.78 11.76
CA LEU A 130 -16.54 -16.74 12.27
C LEU A 130 -16.80 -15.43 13.02
N TRP A 131 -15.90 -15.01 13.92
CA TRP A 131 -16.02 -13.74 14.62
C TRP A 131 -16.12 -12.56 13.64
N ARG A 132 -15.22 -12.52 12.64
CA ARG A 132 -15.22 -11.47 11.61
C ARG A 132 -16.54 -11.44 10.83
N SER A 133 -17.11 -12.61 10.52
CA SER A 133 -18.35 -12.73 9.74
C SER A 133 -19.57 -12.13 10.46
N ILE A 134 -19.60 -12.18 11.80
CA ILE A 134 -20.71 -11.65 12.62
C ILE A 134 -20.35 -10.36 13.38
N ARG A 135 -19.18 -9.77 13.11
CA ARG A 135 -18.70 -8.56 13.83
C ARG A 135 -19.75 -7.45 13.86
N LYS A 136 -20.36 -7.14 12.70
CA LYS A 136 -21.43 -6.14 12.62
C LYS A 136 -22.62 -6.49 13.52
N ALA A 137 -23.05 -7.75 13.54
CA ALA A 137 -24.17 -8.18 14.39
C ALA A 137 -23.82 -8.11 15.89
N LEU A 138 -22.58 -8.43 16.26
CA LEU A 138 -22.08 -8.29 17.64
C LEU A 138 -22.02 -6.81 18.05
N ASP A 139 -21.58 -5.92 17.17
CA ASP A 139 -21.53 -4.48 17.45
C ASP A 139 -22.91 -3.85 17.70
N HIS A 140 -23.99 -4.46 17.20
CA HIS A 140 -25.37 -4.03 17.50
C HIS A 140 -25.97 -4.67 18.76
N ASN A 141 -25.27 -5.63 19.40
CA ASN A 141 -25.73 -6.32 20.60
C ASN A 141 -24.60 -6.39 21.63
N GLU A 142 -24.51 -5.36 22.47
CA GLU A 142 -23.47 -5.21 23.48
C GLU A 142 -23.41 -6.41 24.43
N GLY A 143 -24.54 -6.92 24.90
CA GLY A 143 -24.58 -8.07 25.82
C GLY A 143 -23.97 -9.34 25.21
N ALA A 144 -24.29 -9.63 23.94
CA ALA A 144 -23.71 -10.77 23.22
C ALA A 144 -22.21 -10.57 22.95
N LYS A 145 -21.81 -9.35 22.58
CA LYS A 145 -20.42 -8.97 22.36
C LYS A 145 -19.59 -9.11 23.64
N ASP A 146 -20.04 -8.56 24.76
CA ASP A 146 -19.35 -8.64 26.05
C ASP A 146 -19.28 -10.07 26.58
N TYR A 147 -20.31 -10.88 26.33
CA TYR A 147 -20.28 -12.30 26.66
C TYR A 147 -19.21 -13.03 25.85
N ALA A 148 -19.14 -12.81 24.53
CA ALA A 148 -18.12 -13.41 23.68
C ALA A 148 -16.71 -12.96 24.09
N ILE A 149 -16.50 -11.65 24.30
CA ILE A 149 -15.22 -11.08 24.73
C ILE A 149 -14.77 -11.74 26.04
N ARG A 150 -15.63 -11.78 27.07
CA ARG A 150 -15.26 -12.39 28.36
C ARG A 150 -14.86 -13.87 28.22
N LYS A 151 -15.59 -14.64 27.41
CA LYS A 151 -15.30 -16.08 27.24
C LYS A 151 -14.01 -16.37 26.49
N PHE A 152 -13.63 -15.54 25.53
CA PHE A 152 -12.37 -15.70 24.79
C PHE A 152 -11.19 -15.04 25.50
N ALA A 153 -11.38 -13.88 26.12
CA ALA A 153 -10.36 -13.22 26.92
C ALA A 153 -9.87 -14.11 28.08
N SER A 154 -10.76 -14.86 28.72
CA SER A 154 -10.40 -15.72 29.85
C SER A 154 -9.48 -16.90 29.47
N VAL A 155 -9.48 -17.33 28.21
CA VAL A 155 -8.67 -18.47 27.74
C VAL A 155 -7.44 -18.05 26.95
N LEU A 156 -7.41 -16.82 26.44
CA LEU A 156 -6.34 -16.32 25.58
C LEU A 156 -4.94 -16.39 26.23
N PRO A 157 -4.74 -16.04 27.51
CA PRO A 157 -3.42 -16.15 28.15
C PRO A 157 -2.87 -17.57 28.14
N GLU A 158 -3.73 -18.56 28.44
CA GLU A 158 -3.35 -19.96 28.43
C GLU A 158 -3.06 -20.45 27.00
N TYR A 159 -3.86 -20.03 26.02
CA TYR A 159 -3.62 -20.37 24.62
C TYR A 159 -2.27 -19.84 24.14
N LEU A 160 -1.92 -18.59 24.47
CA LEU A 160 -0.62 -18.00 24.13
C LEU A 160 0.55 -18.67 24.88
N LYS A 161 0.28 -19.33 26.01
CA LYS A 161 1.27 -20.10 26.77
C LYS A 161 1.49 -21.47 26.14
N VAL A 162 0.44 -22.18 25.74
CA VAL A 162 0.49 -23.55 25.24
C VAL A 162 0.85 -23.59 23.75
N PHE A 163 0.21 -22.77 22.92
CA PHE A 163 0.49 -22.74 21.50
C PHE A 163 1.73 -21.87 21.21
N LYS A 164 2.77 -22.50 20.66
CA LYS A 164 4.02 -21.84 20.25
C LYS A 164 4.27 -21.86 18.74
N ASP A 165 3.54 -22.70 18.02
CA ASP A 165 3.63 -22.76 16.56
C ASP A 165 3.12 -21.46 15.92
N ASP A 166 3.85 -20.96 14.93
CA ASP A 166 3.53 -19.70 14.24
C ASP A 166 2.12 -19.72 13.63
N ARG A 167 1.66 -20.88 13.13
CA ARG A 167 0.30 -21.03 12.56
C ARG A 167 -0.79 -20.89 13.61
N CYS A 168 -0.50 -21.15 14.88
CA CYS A 168 -1.42 -20.89 15.98
C CYS A 168 -1.27 -19.46 16.51
N MET A 169 -0.06 -18.91 16.52
CA MET A 169 0.21 -17.57 17.06
C MET A 169 -0.51 -16.48 16.26
N THR A 170 -0.48 -16.53 14.93
CA THR A 170 -1.16 -15.54 14.08
C THR A 170 -2.67 -15.42 14.37
N PRO A 171 -3.49 -16.49 14.32
CA PRO A 171 -4.91 -16.38 14.64
C PRO A 171 -5.17 -16.00 16.10
N LEU A 172 -4.29 -16.35 17.06
CA LEU A 172 -4.43 -15.89 18.45
C LEU A 172 -4.22 -14.38 18.59
N VAL A 173 -3.25 -13.80 17.89
CA VAL A 173 -3.03 -12.34 17.87
C VAL A 173 -4.19 -11.63 17.16
N ILE A 174 -4.71 -12.18 16.05
CA ILE A 174 -5.90 -11.61 15.39
C ILE A 174 -7.13 -11.72 16.30
N LEU A 175 -7.30 -12.82 17.03
CA LEU A 175 -8.38 -12.97 18.00
C LEU A 175 -8.25 -11.92 19.11
N ALA A 176 -7.03 -11.65 19.58
CA ALA A 176 -6.74 -10.59 20.55
C ALA A 176 -7.16 -9.20 20.05
N SER A 177 -7.00 -8.91 18.76
CA SER A 177 -7.36 -7.62 18.16
C SER A 177 -8.86 -7.35 18.12
N PHE A 178 -9.70 -8.39 18.24
CA PHE A 178 -11.15 -8.26 18.33
C PHE A 178 -11.65 -7.87 19.73
N MET A 179 -10.77 -7.90 20.73
CA MET A 179 -11.09 -7.62 22.13
C MET A 179 -10.44 -6.30 22.58
N PRO A 180 -11.07 -5.55 23.50
CA PRO A 180 -10.41 -4.41 24.13
C PRO A 180 -9.14 -4.83 24.86
N PRO A 181 -8.07 -4.01 24.85
CA PRO A 181 -6.82 -4.35 25.52
C PRO A 181 -6.99 -4.59 27.03
N ALA A 182 -7.93 -3.87 27.66
CA ALA A 182 -8.27 -4.05 29.08
C ALA A 182 -8.80 -5.45 29.44
N ALA A 183 -9.35 -6.19 28.48
CA ALA A 183 -9.83 -7.56 28.71
C ALA A 183 -8.69 -8.59 28.76
N ILE A 184 -7.52 -8.26 28.22
CA ILE A 184 -6.38 -9.18 28.03
C ILE A 184 -5.05 -8.52 28.44
N PRO A 185 -4.93 -8.01 29.68
CA PRO A 185 -3.80 -7.17 30.12
C PRO A 185 -2.44 -7.87 30.03
N THR A 186 -2.38 -9.18 30.31
CA THR A 186 -1.16 -9.99 30.25
C THR A 186 -0.53 -9.98 28.85
N PHE A 187 -1.37 -9.98 27.81
CA PHE A 187 -0.90 -9.89 26.43
C PHE A 187 -0.70 -8.44 26.02
N SER A 188 -1.71 -7.58 26.22
CA SER A 188 -1.71 -6.20 25.69
C SER A 188 -0.53 -5.37 26.20
N CYS A 189 -0.16 -5.49 27.48
CA CYS A 189 0.99 -4.78 28.05
C CYS A 189 2.33 -5.28 27.48
N GLY A 190 2.38 -6.53 27.01
CA GLY A 190 3.59 -7.15 26.45
C GLY A 190 3.80 -6.91 24.95
N VAL A 191 2.77 -6.52 24.19
CA VAL A 191 2.85 -6.41 22.72
C VAL A 191 3.92 -5.41 22.26
N ILE A 192 3.97 -4.22 22.87
CA ILE A 192 4.99 -3.21 22.53
C ILE A 192 6.39 -3.70 22.88
N SER A 193 6.55 -4.44 23.99
CA SER A 193 7.85 -5.05 24.33
C SER A 193 8.25 -6.13 23.33
N LYS A 194 7.30 -6.92 22.82
CA LYS A 194 7.58 -7.90 21.75
C LYS A 194 8.04 -7.19 20.48
N LEU A 195 7.30 -6.16 20.05
CA LEU A 195 7.67 -5.33 18.88
C LEU A 195 9.04 -4.68 19.04
N ARG A 196 9.42 -4.29 20.26
CA ARG A 196 10.75 -3.73 20.56
C ARG A 196 11.89 -4.74 20.39
N ASN A 197 11.61 -6.00 20.73
CA ASN A 197 12.59 -7.08 20.76
C ASN A 197 12.73 -7.83 19.43
N VAL A 198 11.95 -7.47 18.40
CA VAL A 198 12.11 -8.01 17.04
C VAL A 198 13.50 -7.64 16.50
N ASP A 199 14.20 -8.61 15.91
CA ASP A 199 15.55 -8.41 15.35
C ASP A 199 15.53 -7.46 14.14
N SER A 200 16.62 -6.72 13.95
CA SER A 200 16.79 -5.89 12.74
C SER A 200 16.88 -6.80 11.50
N GLY A 201 16.09 -6.49 10.45
CA GLY A 201 15.98 -7.35 9.26
C GLY A 201 15.02 -8.53 9.40
N ALA A 202 14.17 -8.54 10.43
CA ALA A 202 13.10 -9.51 10.57
C ALA A 202 12.07 -9.41 9.43
N ASP A 203 11.56 -10.57 9.01
CA ASP A 203 10.47 -10.64 8.03
C ASP A 203 9.19 -9.94 8.51
N GLU A 204 8.43 -9.36 7.57
CA GLU A 204 7.19 -8.63 7.85
C GLU A 204 6.18 -9.46 8.65
N SER A 205 6.13 -10.78 8.46
CA SER A 205 5.25 -11.69 9.21
C SER A 205 5.45 -11.63 10.73
N LYS A 206 6.67 -11.30 11.20
CA LYS A 206 7.01 -11.28 12.64
C LYS A 206 6.43 -10.08 13.39
N TYR A 207 6.17 -8.97 12.72
CA TYR A 207 5.68 -7.74 13.34
C TYR A 207 4.31 -7.27 12.83
N SER A 208 3.95 -7.59 11.57
CA SER A 208 2.70 -7.17 10.91
C SER A 208 1.45 -7.42 11.76
N THR A 209 1.25 -8.67 12.20
CA THR A 209 0.05 -9.05 12.96
C THR A 209 -0.02 -8.36 14.33
N LEU A 210 1.13 -8.06 14.95
CA LEU A 210 1.21 -7.31 16.20
C LEU A 210 0.88 -5.83 15.97
N ILE A 211 1.39 -5.24 14.88
CA ILE A 211 1.05 -3.86 14.49
C ILE A 211 -0.44 -3.73 14.20
N ASP A 212 -1.01 -4.64 13.42
CA ASP A 212 -2.45 -4.72 13.17
C ASP A 212 -3.21 -4.74 14.49
N CYS A 213 -2.80 -5.60 15.43
CA CYS A 213 -3.45 -5.72 16.73
C CYS A 213 -3.48 -4.40 17.51
N VAL A 214 -2.34 -3.70 17.58
CA VAL A 214 -2.22 -2.40 18.25
C VAL A 214 -3.04 -1.32 17.53
N CYS A 215 -3.10 -1.34 16.20
CA CYS A 215 -3.93 -0.42 15.42
C CYS A 215 -5.43 -0.64 15.69
N HIS A 216 -5.88 -1.88 15.74
CA HIS A 216 -7.28 -2.23 16.08
C HIS A 216 -7.67 -1.77 17.49
N TRP A 217 -6.72 -1.70 18.42
CA TRP A 217 -6.94 -1.14 19.76
C TRP A 217 -6.95 0.40 19.81
N GLY A 218 -6.70 1.08 18.68
CA GLY A 218 -6.56 2.53 18.64
C GLY A 218 -5.28 3.04 19.29
N GLN A 219 -4.27 2.17 19.45
CA GLN A 219 -3.04 2.45 20.19
C GLN A 219 -1.83 2.70 19.28
N VAL A 220 -2.07 3.08 18.02
CA VAL A 220 -1.03 3.37 17.01
C VAL A 220 0.04 4.37 17.51
N GLY A 221 -0.33 5.28 18.42
CA GLY A 221 0.60 6.23 19.03
C GLY A 221 1.79 5.58 19.75
N HIS A 222 1.62 4.38 20.32
CA HIS A 222 2.72 3.66 20.96
C HIS A 222 3.73 3.09 19.94
N ILE A 223 3.28 2.75 18.74
CA ILE A 223 4.18 2.35 17.64
C ILE A 223 4.98 3.57 17.17
N MET A 224 4.32 4.73 17.05
CA MET A 224 4.99 5.98 16.67
C MET A 224 6.02 6.41 17.71
N GLU A 225 5.72 6.27 19.00
CA GLU A 225 6.67 6.52 20.10
C GLU A 225 7.87 5.58 20.02
N LEU A 226 7.64 4.27 19.80
CA LEU A 226 8.69 3.28 19.63
C LEU A 226 9.62 3.61 18.45
N ALA A 227 9.04 3.93 17.29
CA ALA A 227 9.80 4.35 16.11
C ALA A 227 10.58 5.65 16.39
N GLY A 228 9.94 6.62 17.05
CA GLY A 228 10.54 7.88 17.44
C GLY A 228 11.77 7.71 18.34
N ASP A 229 11.68 6.82 19.34
CA ASP A 229 12.78 6.50 20.25
C ASP A 229 13.98 5.92 19.50
N TRP A 230 13.75 5.07 18.50
CA TRP A 230 14.82 4.52 17.66
C TRP A 230 15.49 5.57 16.78
N PHE A 231 14.74 6.53 16.23
CA PHE A 231 15.32 7.61 15.43
C PHE A 231 16.05 8.68 16.27
N LEU A 232 15.58 9.01 17.48
CA LEU A 232 16.21 10.05 18.32
C LEU A 232 17.53 9.57 18.95
N LYS A 233 17.66 8.28 19.23
CA LYS A 233 18.89 7.70 19.81
C LYS A 233 20.09 7.69 18.87
N THR A 234 19.91 7.96 17.58
CA THR A 234 21.05 8.21 16.67
C THR A 234 21.59 9.64 16.77
N SER A 235 20.87 10.57 17.42
CA SER A 235 21.18 12.01 17.42
C SER A 235 21.76 12.57 18.73
N GLU A 236 21.58 11.93 19.88
CA GLU A 236 22.16 12.42 21.16
C GLU A 236 22.97 11.32 21.88
N ARG A 237 24.30 11.47 21.91
CA ARG A 237 25.13 10.93 23.00
C ARG A 237 24.74 11.64 24.28
N ARG A 238 23.70 11.17 24.98
CA ARG A 238 23.43 11.57 26.37
C ARG A 238 23.30 10.36 27.27
N VAL A 239 24.27 10.26 28.18
CA VAL A 239 24.35 9.27 29.25
C VAL A 239 23.17 9.46 30.19
N ARG A 240 22.21 8.53 30.16
CA ARG A 240 21.37 8.18 31.31
C ARG A 240 21.28 6.65 31.41
N ILE A 241 21.63 6.15 32.57
CA ILE A 241 21.79 4.74 32.89
C ILE A 241 20.41 4.11 33.12
N HIS A 242 19.95 3.24 32.22
CA HIS A 242 19.59 1.84 32.48
C HIS A 242 18.96 1.19 31.23
N VAL A 243 19.51 0.01 30.88
CA VAL A 243 19.26 -0.84 29.70
C VAL A 243 19.85 -0.28 28.40
N THR A 244 20.88 -0.96 27.91
CA THR A 244 21.47 -0.83 26.57
C THR A 244 20.39 -1.07 25.52
N GLN A 245 19.64 -0.01 25.19
CA GLN A 245 18.61 -0.04 24.18
C GLN A 245 19.28 0.11 22.81
N GLU A 246 19.36 -0.99 22.08
CA GLU A 246 19.86 -1.01 20.72
C GLU A 246 18.95 -0.14 19.83
N SER A 247 19.55 0.79 19.10
CA SER A 247 18.83 1.63 18.14
C SER A 247 18.53 0.80 16.89
N LYS A 248 17.25 0.73 16.47
CA LYS A 248 16.81 -0.05 15.30
C LYS A 248 16.12 0.87 14.26
N PRO A 249 16.87 1.77 13.60
CA PRO A 249 16.28 2.76 12.68
C PRO A 249 15.68 2.14 11.41
N GLU A 250 16.22 1.02 10.94
CA GLU A 250 15.67 0.28 9.80
C GLU A 250 14.30 -0.33 10.14
N LEU A 251 14.21 -1.02 11.28
CA LEU A 251 12.95 -1.59 11.77
C LEU A 251 11.91 -0.51 12.09
N ALA A 252 12.35 0.66 12.56
CA ALA A 252 11.47 1.82 12.74
C ALA A 252 10.81 2.23 11.41
N LEU A 253 11.56 2.19 10.31
CA LEU A 253 11.01 2.49 8.98
C LEU A 253 10.11 1.39 8.47
N ASP A 254 10.48 0.13 8.68
CA ASP A 254 9.63 -1.02 8.33
C ASP A 254 8.24 -0.88 8.99
N TYR A 255 8.19 -0.50 10.26
CA TYR A 255 6.93 -0.33 10.99
C TYR A 255 6.10 0.84 10.45
N ILE A 256 6.76 1.97 10.17
CA ILE A 256 6.08 3.15 9.61
C ILE A 256 5.60 2.86 8.19
N GLU A 257 6.41 2.22 7.35
CA GLU A 257 6.04 1.77 6.00
C GLU A 257 4.80 0.86 6.05
N TYR A 258 4.83 -0.15 6.92
CA TYR A 258 3.71 -1.08 7.10
C TYR A 258 2.41 -0.38 7.51
N LEU A 259 2.48 0.57 8.45
CA LEU A 259 1.32 1.37 8.87
C LEU A 259 0.69 2.16 7.72
N LEU A 260 1.50 2.59 6.75
CA LEU A 260 1.08 3.47 5.67
C LEU A 260 0.58 2.72 4.43
N THR A 261 1.19 1.58 4.12
CA THR A 261 0.81 0.73 2.98
C THR A 261 -0.49 -0.03 3.23
N HIS A 262 -0.81 -0.32 4.49
CA HIS A 262 -1.99 -1.11 4.86
C HIS A 262 -3.22 -0.22 5.15
N PRO A 263 -4.33 -0.33 4.38
CA PRO A 263 -5.45 0.61 4.46
C PRO A 263 -6.10 0.79 5.85
N VAL A 264 -6.24 -0.30 6.60
CA VAL A 264 -6.83 -0.27 7.95
C VAL A 264 -5.91 0.48 8.91
N ASN A 265 -4.62 0.16 8.87
CA ASN A 265 -3.60 0.78 9.74
C ASN A 265 -3.39 2.25 9.40
N ARG A 266 -3.44 2.59 8.11
CA ARG A 266 -3.41 3.97 7.64
C ARG A 266 -4.57 4.76 8.20
N GLY A 267 -5.78 4.20 8.21
CA GLY A 267 -6.94 4.82 8.86
C GLY A 267 -6.73 5.07 10.35
N CYS A 268 -6.14 4.09 11.06
CA CYS A 268 -5.80 4.24 12.48
C CYS A 268 -4.75 5.33 12.73
N LEU A 269 -3.68 5.36 11.92
CA LEU A 269 -2.62 6.37 12.00
C LEU A 269 -3.16 7.78 11.74
N LEU A 270 -4.01 7.95 10.73
CA LEU A 270 -4.67 9.22 10.41
C LEU A 270 -5.64 9.66 11.51
N SER A 271 -6.16 8.74 12.31
CA SER A 271 -7.02 9.06 13.46
C SER A 271 -6.21 9.48 14.70
N ALA A 272 -4.87 9.43 14.66
CA ALA A 272 -4.04 9.79 15.80
C ALA A 272 -4.04 11.31 16.08
N PRO A 273 -3.76 11.74 17.32
CA PRO A 273 -3.72 13.16 17.65
C PRO A 273 -2.69 13.95 16.82
N LYS A 274 -3.09 15.12 16.29
CA LYS A 274 -2.25 16.00 15.45
C LYS A 274 -0.84 16.21 16.01
N LYS A 275 -0.71 16.40 17.33
CA LYS A 275 0.59 16.58 18.02
C LYS A 275 1.54 15.40 17.79
N LYS A 276 1.07 14.16 17.91
CA LYS A 276 1.90 12.95 17.71
C LYS A 276 2.34 12.80 16.27
N LEU A 277 1.46 13.09 15.31
CA LEU A 277 1.79 13.07 13.88
C LEU A 277 2.84 14.13 13.54
N SER A 278 2.71 15.35 14.09
CA SER A 278 3.71 16.41 13.90
C SER A 278 5.09 16.06 14.47
N GLN A 279 5.14 15.30 15.56
CA GLN A 279 6.38 14.84 16.17
C GLN A 279 7.04 13.76 15.31
N LEU A 280 6.27 12.77 14.84
CA LEU A 280 6.77 11.75 13.90
C LEU A 280 7.33 12.41 12.63
N PHE A 281 6.63 13.41 12.09
CA PHE A 281 7.09 14.16 10.94
C PHE A 281 8.46 14.83 11.18
N LYS A 282 8.63 15.53 12.30
CA LYS A 282 9.92 16.16 12.66
C LYS A 282 11.04 15.14 12.80
N ILE A 283 10.75 13.98 13.39
CA ILE A 283 11.71 12.89 13.58
C ILE A 283 12.13 12.30 12.22
N LEU A 284 11.17 12.01 11.34
CA LEU A 284 11.43 11.51 9.99
C LEU A 284 12.25 12.53 9.17
N ARG A 285 11.98 13.83 9.32
CA ARG A 285 12.77 14.91 8.69
C ARG A 285 14.21 14.96 9.21
N ALA A 286 14.44 14.66 10.49
CA ALA A 286 15.78 14.63 11.08
C ALA A 286 16.56 13.35 10.73
N ALA A 287 15.88 12.23 10.53
CA ALA A 287 16.46 10.93 10.18
C ALA A 287 16.99 10.84 8.72
N LYS A 288 17.23 11.98 8.06
CA LYS A 288 17.69 12.11 6.66
C LYS A 288 18.94 11.29 6.31
N VAL A 289 19.73 10.85 7.29
CA VAL A 289 21.12 10.41 7.07
C VAL A 289 21.33 8.94 6.64
N LEU A 290 20.33 8.03 6.54
CA LEU A 290 20.68 6.60 6.26
C LEU A 290 19.99 5.77 5.14
N ILE A 291 19.01 6.24 4.35
CA ILE A 291 18.17 5.33 3.49
C ILE A 291 17.63 6.06 2.24
N GLU A 292 18.40 6.18 1.15
CA GLU A 292 18.07 7.11 0.05
C GLU A 292 16.93 6.67 -0.92
N ILE A 293 16.26 5.53 -0.71
CA ILE A 293 15.32 4.97 -1.73
C ILE A 293 13.96 4.61 -1.12
N ARG A 294 14.00 3.90 0.01
CA ARG A 294 12.81 3.55 0.81
C ARG A 294 12.14 4.79 1.44
N LYS A 295 12.88 5.91 1.52
CA LYS A 295 12.42 7.19 2.04
C LYS A 295 11.44 7.93 1.14
N ILE A 296 11.32 7.59 -0.14
CA ILE A 296 10.46 8.35 -1.07
C ILE A 296 9.00 7.87 -1.02
N ILE A 297 8.79 6.55 -0.91
CA ILE A 297 7.47 5.99 -0.57
C ILE A 297 7.02 6.48 0.82
N ASN A 298 7.95 6.59 1.77
CA ASN A 298 7.70 7.20 3.08
C ASN A 298 7.38 8.71 2.97
N PHE A 299 7.96 9.42 2.00
CA PHE A 299 7.69 10.83 1.71
C PHE A 299 6.29 11.05 1.13
N TYR A 300 5.82 10.18 0.23
CA TYR A 300 4.43 10.13 -0.24
C TYR A 300 3.41 9.94 0.88
N CYS A 301 3.73 9.03 1.78
CA CYS A 301 2.87 8.67 2.89
C CYS A 301 2.83 9.77 3.96
N VAL A 302 3.96 10.45 4.17
CA VAL A 302 4.06 11.66 4.98
C VAL A 302 3.29 12.81 4.34
N LEU A 303 3.42 13.05 3.04
CA LEU A 303 2.66 14.07 2.30
C LEU A 303 1.15 13.83 2.36
N PHE A 304 0.71 12.57 2.22
CA PHE A 304 -0.70 12.21 2.35
C PHE A 304 -1.27 12.47 3.75
N ILE A 305 -0.52 12.11 4.80
CA ILE A 305 -0.87 12.48 6.19
C ILE A 305 -0.88 14.00 6.35
N PHE A 306 0.08 14.69 5.76
CA PHE A 306 0.20 16.14 5.85
C PHE A 306 -0.96 16.88 5.16
N PHE A 307 -1.42 16.38 4.02
CA PHE A 307 -2.54 16.94 3.25
C PHE A 307 -3.87 16.92 3.98
N GLN A 308 -4.13 15.91 4.81
CA GLN A 308 -5.36 15.86 5.61
C GLN A 308 -5.35 16.81 6.82
N PHE A 309 -4.20 17.39 7.19
CA PHE A 309 -4.01 18.06 8.48
C PHE A 309 -3.45 19.49 8.43
N SER A 310 -3.25 20.04 7.24
CA SER A 310 -2.83 21.43 7.05
C SER A 310 -4.04 22.39 7.17
N GLU A 311 -4.35 22.83 8.39
CA GLU A 311 -5.22 24.02 8.60
C GLU A 311 -4.51 25.33 8.19
N ASP A 312 -3.18 25.33 8.06
CA ASP A 312 -2.40 26.56 7.80
C ASP A 312 -1.77 26.69 6.41
N GLY A 313 -1.92 25.69 5.52
CA GLY A 313 -1.63 25.81 4.08
C GLY A 313 -0.18 26.13 3.65
N LYS A 314 0.73 26.42 4.58
CA LYS A 314 2.00 27.10 4.28
C LYS A 314 3.26 26.23 4.37
N ASP A 315 3.20 25.08 5.04
CA ASP A 315 4.42 24.33 5.41
C ASP A 315 4.67 23.08 4.55
N TYR A 316 3.73 22.61 3.73
CA TYR A 316 3.97 21.45 2.85
C TYR A 316 4.68 21.82 1.55
N LEU A 317 4.34 22.97 0.97
CA LEU A 317 4.99 23.46 -0.24
C LEU A 317 6.44 23.82 0.01
N SER A 318 6.79 24.30 1.21
CA SER A 318 8.19 24.54 1.60
C SER A 318 8.98 23.24 1.67
N ILE A 319 8.42 22.17 2.26
CA ILE A 319 9.06 20.85 2.32
C ILE A 319 9.29 20.28 0.91
N LEU A 320 8.28 20.39 0.04
CA LEU A 320 8.41 19.93 -1.34
C LEU A 320 9.43 20.74 -2.14
N LYS A 321 9.57 22.04 -1.86
CA LYS A 321 10.63 22.87 -2.41
C LYS A 321 12.00 22.45 -1.87
N GLU A 322 12.17 22.30 -0.57
CA GLU A 322 13.44 21.80 0.00
C GLU A 322 13.85 20.44 -0.58
N THR A 323 12.89 19.54 -0.82
CA THR A 323 13.17 18.24 -1.46
C THR A 323 13.52 18.40 -2.94
N GLY A 324 12.84 19.29 -3.67
CA GLY A 324 13.18 19.59 -5.06
C GLY A 324 14.58 20.19 -5.19
N ASP A 325 14.96 21.10 -4.29
CA ASP A 325 16.29 21.73 -4.24
C ASP A 325 17.38 20.69 -3.95
N TRP A 326 17.07 19.70 -3.08
CA TRP A 326 17.95 18.56 -2.84
C TRP A 326 18.07 17.64 -4.07
N ILE A 327 16.96 17.38 -4.77
CA ILE A 327 16.97 16.59 -6.02
C ILE A 327 17.83 17.28 -7.07
N GLU A 328 17.64 18.58 -7.29
CA GLU A 328 18.41 19.37 -8.24
C GLU A 328 19.90 19.40 -7.89
N SER A 329 20.24 19.57 -6.61
CA SER A 329 21.65 19.73 -6.18
C SER A 329 22.41 18.42 -5.99
N GLN A 330 21.74 17.31 -5.65
CA GLN A 330 22.40 16.04 -5.32
C GLN A 330 22.03 14.90 -6.26
N VAL A 331 20.75 14.74 -6.61
CA VAL A 331 20.28 13.56 -7.35
C VAL A 331 20.50 13.71 -8.86
N VAL A 332 20.22 14.89 -9.42
CA VAL A 332 20.41 15.17 -10.85
C VAL A 332 21.88 15.03 -11.27
N PRO A 333 22.87 15.61 -10.55
CA PRO A 333 24.28 15.44 -10.90
C PRO A 333 24.73 13.96 -10.86
N CYS A 334 24.24 13.18 -9.90
CA CYS A 334 24.54 11.74 -9.82
C CYS A 334 24.04 10.96 -11.04
N LEU A 335 22.93 11.38 -11.66
CA LEU A 335 22.40 10.76 -12.87
C LEU A 335 23.16 11.14 -14.13
N LEU A 336 23.68 12.37 -14.18
CA LEU A 336 24.36 12.90 -15.37
C LEU A 336 25.85 12.53 -15.44
N ALA A 337 26.45 12.05 -14.34
CA ALA A 337 27.87 11.70 -14.23
C ALA A 337 28.23 10.29 -14.76
N THR A 338 27.39 9.66 -15.58
CA THR A 338 27.45 8.24 -16.00
C THR A 338 28.54 7.84 -17.02
N ASP A 339 29.78 8.33 -16.87
CA ASP A 339 30.92 7.94 -17.74
C ASP A 339 31.94 6.98 -17.07
N GLN A 340 31.61 6.30 -15.95
CA GLN A 340 32.49 5.26 -15.38
C GLN A 340 31.75 3.94 -15.04
N GLU A 341 32.29 2.84 -15.55
CA GLU A 341 31.62 1.53 -15.68
C GLU A 341 31.47 0.76 -14.35
N ASP A 342 30.35 0.03 -14.27
CA ASP A 342 30.02 -1.13 -13.42
C ASP A 342 29.50 -0.99 -11.97
N SER A 343 29.82 0.05 -11.18
CA SER A 343 29.16 0.25 -9.86
C SER A 343 27.96 1.21 -9.90
N ILE A 344 27.81 1.96 -11.00
CA ILE A 344 26.92 3.13 -11.15
C ILE A 344 25.52 2.75 -11.67
N SER A 345 25.34 1.56 -12.26
CA SER A 345 24.05 1.15 -12.86
C SER A 345 22.90 1.01 -11.84
N LYS A 346 23.21 0.54 -10.62
CA LYS A 346 22.23 0.48 -9.52
C LYS A 346 21.90 1.87 -8.97
N GLN A 347 22.89 2.75 -8.87
CA GLN A 347 22.70 4.12 -8.37
C GLN A 347 21.89 4.98 -9.34
N SER A 348 22.08 4.79 -10.65
CA SER A 348 21.29 5.46 -11.70
C SER A 348 19.80 5.08 -11.66
N ASN A 349 19.49 3.78 -11.52
CA ASN A 349 18.09 3.34 -11.39
C ASN A 349 17.40 3.92 -10.17
N VAL A 350 18.14 4.02 -9.07
CA VAL A 350 17.64 4.57 -7.82
C VAL A 350 17.32 6.06 -7.97
N SER A 351 18.29 6.84 -8.45
CA SER A 351 18.12 8.28 -8.67
C SER A 351 16.97 8.59 -9.63
N GLN A 352 16.76 7.75 -10.66
CA GLN A 352 15.60 7.85 -11.55
C GLN A 352 14.27 7.64 -10.81
N LEU A 353 14.17 6.62 -9.95
CA LEU A 353 12.99 6.38 -9.13
C LEU A 353 12.70 7.56 -8.19
N ILE A 354 13.73 8.18 -7.60
CA ILE A 354 13.57 9.37 -6.75
C ILE A 354 12.88 10.51 -7.49
N ILE A 355 13.37 10.83 -8.69
CA ILE A 355 12.82 11.92 -9.51
C ILE A 355 11.41 11.58 -9.96
N GLN A 356 11.18 10.36 -10.43
CA GLN A 356 9.87 9.89 -10.88
C GLN A 356 8.82 10.01 -9.77
N ASP A 357 9.19 9.52 -8.58
CA ASP A 357 8.33 9.58 -7.43
C ASP A 357 8.07 11.03 -7.01
N TYR A 358 9.09 11.87 -6.88
CA TYR A 358 8.89 13.28 -6.53
C TYR A 358 7.94 14.00 -7.49
N LEU A 359 8.19 13.89 -8.80
CA LEU A 359 7.37 14.51 -9.83
C LEU A 359 5.93 13.99 -9.80
N THR A 360 5.73 12.70 -9.52
CA THR A 360 4.40 12.13 -9.41
C THR A 360 3.64 12.71 -8.19
N VAL A 361 4.31 12.99 -7.05
CA VAL A 361 3.67 13.63 -5.89
C VAL A 361 3.24 15.04 -6.28
N CYS A 362 4.15 15.80 -6.88
CA CYS A 362 3.90 17.18 -7.25
C CYS A 362 2.78 17.30 -8.28
N LYS A 363 2.75 16.37 -9.24
CA LYS A 363 1.69 16.23 -10.24
C LYS A 363 0.33 15.95 -9.55
N ASP A 364 0.26 14.94 -8.68
CA ASP A 364 -0.99 14.59 -7.98
C ASP A 364 -1.46 15.72 -7.04
N LEU A 365 -0.53 16.43 -6.39
CA LEU A 365 -0.79 17.61 -5.57
C LEU A 365 -1.47 18.73 -6.35
N ILE A 366 -1.00 18.99 -7.58
CA ILE A 366 -1.55 20.02 -8.46
C ILE A 366 -2.92 19.58 -8.96
N MET A 367 -3.08 18.31 -9.35
CA MET A 367 -4.36 17.72 -9.78
C MET A 367 -5.45 17.91 -8.71
N VAL A 368 -5.13 17.76 -7.42
CA VAL A 368 -6.10 17.96 -6.32
C VAL A 368 -6.27 19.44 -5.91
N GLY A 369 -5.64 20.39 -6.61
CA GLY A 369 -5.80 21.83 -6.40
C GLY A 369 -5.00 22.41 -5.24
N LEU A 370 -4.00 21.69 -4.71
CA LEU A 370 -3.23 22.11 -3.53
C LEU A 370 -1.90 22.80 -3.88
N GLY A 371 -1.60 22.94 -5.17
CA GLY A 371 -0.40 23.63 -5.67
C GLY A 371 -0.71 25.05 -6.11
N ASN A 372 -0.21 26.04 -5.37
CA ASN A 372 -0.35 27.45 -5.75
C ASN A 372 0.57 27.82 -6.94
N LEU A 373 0.30 28.96 -7.60
CA LEU A 373 1.07 29.42 -8.77
C LEU A 373 2.59 29.48 -8.50
N LYS A 374 3.00 29.93 -7.31
CA LYS A 374 4.42 29.99 -6.90
C LYS A 374 5.09 28.62 -6.77
N PHE A 375 4.32 27.58 -6.49
CA PHE A 375 4.81 26.20 -6.47
C PHE A 375 4.82 25.61 -7.87
N GLN A 376 3.80 25.89 -8.68
CA GLN A 376 3.74 25.45 -10.08
C GLN A 376 4.91 26.01 -10.89
N ALA A 377 5.24 27.31 -10.74
CA ALA A 377 6.41 27.93 -11.37
C ALA A 377 7.72 27.25 -10.95
N TYR A 378 7.90 27.04 -9.64
CA TYR A 378 9.06 26.32 -9.10
C TYR A 378 9.18 24.90 -9.67
N LEU A 379 8.06 24.19 -9.80
CA LEU A 379 8.06 22.83 -10.36
C LEU A 379 8.45 22.83 -11.85
N LEU A 380 8.12 23.88 -12.61
CA LEU A 380 8.60 24.04 -13.98
C LEU A 380 10.12 24.27 -14.04
N ASP A 381 10.70 24.99 -13.08
CA ASP A 381 12.16 25.14 -12.97
C ASP A 381 12.83 23.77 -12.70
N ILE A 382 12.29 22.99 -11.76
CA ILE A 382 12.75 21.62 -11.50
C ILE A 382 12.56 20.72 -12.73
N ALA A 383 11.45 20.86 -13.45
CA ALA A 383 11.19 20.12 -14.69
C ALA A 383 12.28 20.37 -15.75
N LEU A 384 12.79 21.60 -15.85
CA LEU A 384 13.92 21.92 -16.72
C LEU A 384 15.21 21.24 -16.25
N ALA A 385 15.49 21.25 -14.95
CA ALA A 385 16.68 20.63 -14.39
C ALA A 385 16.71 19.10 -14.63
N VAL A 386 15.56 18.43 -14.56
CA VAL A 386 15.47 16.97 -14.70
C VAL A 386 15.19 16.50 -16.13
N ILE A 387 15.04 17.39 -17.11
CA ILE A 387 14.58 17.03 -18.46
C ILE A 387 15.45 16.00 -19.18
N GLN A 388 16.77 16.02 -18.90
CA GLN A 388 17.73 15.12 -19.53
C GLN A 388 17.70 13.70 -18.94
N THR A 389 17.05 13.49 -17.79
CA THR A 389 17.02 12.22 -17.05
C THR A 389 16.16 11.13 -17.69
N GLY A 390 15.41 11.44 -18.75
CA GLY A 390 14.57 10.47 -19.48
C GLY A 390 13.12 10.40 -19.01
N MET A 391 12.73 11.21 -18.04
CA MET A 391 11.38 11.26 -17.44
C MET A 391 10.37 12.06 -18.27
N VAL A 392 10.53 12.10 -19.60
CA VAL A 392 9.76 12.98 -20.49
C VAL A 392 8.25 12.74 -20.41
N PHE A 393 7.83 11.46 -20.29
CA PHE A 393 6.43 11.07 -20.09
C PHE A 393 5.81 11.80 -18.90
N LEU A 394 6.49 11.78 -17.75
CA LEU A 394 5.96 12.33 -16.52
C LEU A 394 5.96 13.86 -16.51
N LEU A 395 6.96 14.47 -17.17
CA LEU A 395 6.99 15.91 -17.37
C LEU A 395 5.79 16.40 -18.19
N LEU A 396 5.39 15.68 -19.25
CA LEU A 396 4.17 16.01 -19.99
C LEU A 396 2.92 15.94 -19.11
N CYS A 397 2.82 14.93 -18.23
CA CYS A 397 1.74 14.86 -17.25
C CYS A 397 1.75 16.05 -16.28
N VAL A 398 2.93 16.48 -15.80
CA VAL A 398 3.05 17.69 -14.97
C VAL A 398 2.58 18.94 -15.71
N LEU A 399 3.00 19.12 -16.97
CA LEU A 399 2.57 20.27 -17.78
C LEU A 399 1.05 20.28 -17.99
N LYS A 400 0.44 19.12 -18.23
CA LYS A 400 -1.01 18.96 -18.33
C LYS A 400 -1.70 19.42 -17.04
N GLU A 401 -1.31 18.88 -15.88
CA GLU A 401 -1.96 19.23 -14.61
C GLU A 401 -1.78 20.71 -14.25
N ILE A 402 -0.62 21.32 -14.54
CA ILE A 402 -0.40 22.77 -14.36
C ILE A 402 -1.35 23.57 -15.26
N THR A 403 -1.48 23.16 -16.52
CA THR A 403 -2.35 23.82 -17.51
C THR A 403 -3.82 23.73 -17.12
N GLU A 404 -4.26 22.58 -16.61
CA GLU A 404 -5.64 22.38 -16.13
C GLU A 404 -5.89 23.12 -14.80
N ALA A 405 -4.96 23.03 -13.84
CA ALA A 405 -5.09 23.74 -12.57
C ALA A 405 -5.18 25.25 -12.76
N SER A 406 -4.40 25.80 -13.70
CA SER A 406 -4.45 27.22 -14.06
C SER A 406 -5.85 27.67 -14.53
N LEU A 407 -6.64 26.77 -15.13
CA LEU A 407 -7.97 27.09 -15.66
C LEU A 407 -8.98 27.28 -14.52
N THR A 408 -8.83 26.49 -13.46
CA THR A 408 -9.68 26.57 -12.27
C THR A 408 -9.39 27.81 -11.42
N GLN A 409 -8.21 28.40 -11.56
CA GLN A 409 -7.72 29.49 -10.71
C GLN A 409 -8.22 30.89 -11.12
N ASN A 410 -9.06 31.01 -12.18
CA ASN A 410 -9.94 32.16 -12.56
C ASN A 410 -9.60 33.53 -11.93
N THR A 411 -8.35 33.94 -12.07
CA THR A 411 -7.89 35.28 -11.69
C THR A 411 -7.11 35.77 -12.89
N GLU A 412 -7.71 36.70 -13.64
CA GLU A 412 -7.07 37.46 -14.71
C GLU A 412 -5.83 38.17 -14.14
N THR A 413 -4.71 37.46 -14.13
CA THR A 413 -3.47 37.90 -13.50
C THR A 413 -2.35 37.56 -14.45
N HIS A 414 -1.50 38.56 -14.70
CA HIS A 414 -0.22 38.43 -15.41
C HIS A 414 0.63 37.23 -14.90
N GLU A 415 0.43 36.80 -13.66
CA GLU A 415 1.06 35.61 -13.08
C GLU A 415 0.67 34.31 -13.81
N VAL A 416 -0.60 34.11 -14.17
CA VAL A 416 -1.06 32.92 -14.92
C VAL A 416 -0.50 32.91 -16.34
N GLU A 417 -0.48 34.06 -17.02
CA GLU A 417 0.14 34.18 -18.34
C GLU A 417 1.63 33.85 -18.30
N SER A 418 2.35 34.38 -17.31
CA SER A 418 3.78 34.08 -17.13
C SER A 418 4.03 32.59 -16.88
N LEU A 419 3.16 31.93 -16.12
CA LEU A 419 3.23 30.50 -15.85
C LEU A 419 2.97 29.68 -17.12
N LEU A 420 1.96 30.04 -17.91
CA LEU A 420 1.67 29.36 -19.17
C LEU A 420 2.77 29.57 -20.22
N HIS A 421 3.45 30.72 -20.23
CA HIS A 421 4.66 30.92 -21.03
C HIS A 421 5.82 30.01 -20.57
N ALA A 422 5.98 29.81 -19.27
CA ALA A 422 6.94 28.85 -18.74
C ALA A 422 6.56 27.41 -19.15
N VAL A 423 5.27 27.03 -19.11
CA VAL A 423 4.77 25.74 -19.63
C VAL A 423 5.17 25.53 -21.09
N GLN A 424 4.95 26.54 -21.95
CA GLN A 424 5.38 26.48 -23.35
C GLN A 424 6.89 26.28 -23.49
N THR A 425 7.69 26.97 -22.67
CA THR A 425 9.16 26.88 -22.69
C THR A 425 9.62 25.48 -22.32
N VAL A 426 9.07 24.90 -21.24
CA VAL A 426 9.38 23.51 -20.84
C VAL A 426 8.95 22.52 -21.93
N PHE A 427 7.77 22.73 -22.52
CA PHE A 427 7.28 21.89 -23.62
C PHE A 427 8.22 21.89 -24.83
N GLN A 428 8.74 23.05 -25.22
CA GLN A 428 9.75 23.16 -26.27
C GLN A 428 11.01 22.37 -25.93
N LYS A 429 11.50 22.48 -24.70
CA LYS A 429 12.67 21.71 -24.24
C LYS A 429 12.42 20.22 -24.22
N ILE A 430 11.19 19.78 -23.95
CA ILE A 430 10.80 18.36 -24.02
C ILE A 430 10.95 17.86 -25.46
N LEU A 431 10.42 18.58 -26.45
CA LEU A 431 10.53 18.17 -27.86
C LEU A 431 11.97 18.23 -28.39
N GLU A 432 12.76 19.21 -27.95
CA GLU A 432 14.20 19.26 -28.23
C GLU A 432 14.93 18.03 -27.66
N CYS A 433 14.59 17.62 -26.42
CA CYS A 433 15.16 16.43 -25.79
C CYS A 433 14.81 15.15 -26.54
N VAL A 434 13.54 14.96 -26.91
CA VAL A 434 13.07 13.80 -27.70
C VAL A 434 13.78 13.75 -29.06
N SER A 435 13.86 14.90 -29.74
CA SER A 435 14.56 15.02 -31.03
C SER A 435 16.05 14.70 -30.90
N CYS A 436 16.71 15.14 -29.83
CA CYS A 436 18.10 14.86 -29.54
C CYS A 436 18.34 13.37 -29.27
N ARG A 437 17.50 12.73 -28.46
CA ARG A 437 17.56 11.29 -28.19
C ARG A 437 17.34 10.47 -29.45
N LEU A 438 16.37 10.82 -30.29
CA LEU A 438 16.14 10.17 -31.58
C LEU A 438 17.36 10.25 -32.51
N LYS A 439 18.09 11.38 -32.50
CA LYS A 439 19.32 11.56 -33.28
C LYS A 439 20.51 10.76 -32.75
N LYS A 440 20.67 10.68 -31.42
CA LYS A 440 21.83 10.02 -30.78
C LYS A 440 21.65 8.51 -30.62
N GLN A 441 20.45 8.07 -30.25
CA GLN A 441 20.09 6.68 -29.93
C GLN A 441 18.72 6.37 -30.55
N PRO A 442 18.66 5.95 -31.83
CA PRO A 442 17.41 5.88 -32.58
C PRO A 442 16.42 4.86 -31.99
N GLU A 443 16.90 3.73 -31.47
CA GLU A 443 16.06 2.68 -30.88
C GLU A 443 15.37 3.16 -29.60
N GLU A 444 16.13 3.73 -28.66
CA GLU A 444 15.59 4.34 -27.43
C GLU A 444 14.71 5.54 -27.74
N GLY A 445 15.07 6.35 -28.75
CA GLY A 445 14.28 7.48 -29.22
C GLY A 445 12.90 7.06 -29.75
N ILE A 446 12.82 5.96 -30.51
CA ILE A 446 11.55 5.42 -31.00
C ILE A 446 10.69 4.89 -29.83
N GLN A 447 11.30 4.21 -28.85
CA GLN A 447 10.58 3.78 -27.65
C GLN A 447 10.04 4.97 -26.86
N LEU A 448 10.82 6.03 -26.72
CA LEU A 448 10.42 7.27 -26.07
C LEU A 448 9.26 7.95 -26.80
N ILE A 449 9.29 8.01 -28.14
CA ILE A 449 8.17 8.56 -28.94
C ILE A 449 6.89 7.78 -28.66
N ARG A 450 6.95 6.44 -28.60
CA ARG A 450 5.79 5.60 -28.30
C ARG A 450 5.25 5.84 -26.88
N SER A 451 6.13 6.01 -25.89
CA SER A 451 5.69 6.22 -24.51
C SER A 451 5.00 7.57 -24.31
N ILE A 452 5.46 8.63 -24.98
CA ILE A 452 4.90 9.98 -24.81
C ILE A 452 3.61 10.25 -25.59
N GLN A 453 3.19 9.37 -26.51
CA GLN A 453 2.02 9.60 -27.37
C GLN A 453 0.74 9.95 -26.61
N MET A 454 0.41 9.18 -25.57
CA MET A 454 -0.78 9.40 -24.77
C MET A 454 -0.68 10.70 -23.94
N PRO A 455 0.36 10.90 -23.09
CA PRO A 455 0.50 12.15 -22.32
C PRO A 455 0.55 13.40 -23.18
N LEU A 456 1.21 13.32 -24.35
CA LEU A 456 1.29 14.44 -25.28
C LEU A 456 -0.09 14.82 -25.82
N GLY A 457 -0.91 13.82 -26.17
CA GLY A 457 -2.30 14.05 -26.57
C GLY A 457 -3.13 14.68 -25.46
N GLU A 458 -3.00 14.21 -24.22
CA GLU A 458 -3.71 14.78 -23.06
C GLU A 458 -3.26 16.23 -22.76
N PHE A 459 -1.96 16.50 -22.83
CA PHE A 459 -1.43 17.87 -22.66
C PHE A 459 -1.95 18.82 -23.73
N ILE A 460 -1.90 18.41 -25.01
CA ILE A 460 -2.42 19.23 -26.11
C ILE A 460 -3.92 19.49 -25.90
N TYR A 461 -4.67 18.49 -25.48
CA TYR A 461 -6.09 18.64 -25.15
C TYR A 461 -6.32 19.65 -24.02
N ALA A 462 -5.51 19.61 -22.95
CA ALA A 462 -5.56 20.61 -21.88
C ALA A 462 -5.28 22.04 -22.38
N VAL A 463 -4.31 22.22 -23.27
CA VAL A 463 -3.97 23.52 -23.88
C VAL A 463 -5.11 24.07 -24.75
N GLN A 464 -5.94 23.22 -25.36
CA GLN A 464 -7.06 23.68 -26.19
C GLN A 464 -8.09 24.49 -25.41
N TYR A 465 -8.30 24.20 -24.14
CA TYR A 465 -9.23 24.96 -23.29
C TYR A 465 -8.80 26.42 -23.11
N TRP A 466 -7.53 26.73 -23.35
CA TRP A 466 -6.98 28.09 -23.27
C TRP A 466 -7.12 28.89 -24.56
N ARG A 467 -7.67 28.33 -25.64
CA ARG A 467 -7.80 29.01 -26.93
C ARG A 467 -8.55 30.35 -26.85
N SER A 468 -9.58 30.44 -26.00
CA SER A 468 -10.37 31.66 -25.81
C SER A 468 -9.76 32.64 -24.81
N SER A 469 -9.00 32.13 -23.84
CA SER A 469 -8.59 32.88 -22.65
C SER A 469 -7.12 33.31 -22.68
N CYS A 470 -6.25 32.58 -23.39
CA CYS A 470 -4.84 32.93 -23.59
C CYS A 470 -4.35 32.41 -24.96
N THR A 471 -4.65 33.17 -26.02
CA THR A 471 -4.33 32.79 -27.41
C THR A 471 -2.83 32.60 -27.64
N ALA A 472 -1.99 33.36 -26.94
CA ALA A 472 -0.54 33.33 -27.10
C ALA A 472 0.07 31.96 -26.76
N VAL A 473 -0.40 31.32 -25.69
CA VAL A 473 0.12 30.02 -25.23
C VAL A 473 -0.34 28.91 -26.18
N HIS A 474 -1.61 28.95 -26.59
CA HIS A 474 -2.14 28.02 -27.58
C HIS A 474 -1.36 28.11 -28.91
N GLN A 475 -1.16 29.33 -29.43
CA GLN A 475 -0.36 29.54 -30.64
C GLN A 475 1.10 29.12 -30.45
N GLY A 476 1.67 29.39 -29.28
CA GLY A 476 3.04 29.01 -28.93
C GLY A 476 3.27 27.50 -28.96
N VAL A 477 2.40 26.73 -28.29
CA VAL A 477 2.47 25.26 -28.26
C VAL A 477 2.28 24.66 -29.67
N LEU A 478 1.34 25.21 -30.45
CA LEU A 478 1.13 24.77 -31.84
C LEU A 478 2.32 25.09 -32.74
N SER A 479 2.92 26.28 -32.59
CA SER A 479 4.14 26.65 -33.31
C SER A 479 5.25 25.66 -33.00
N THR A 480 5.50 25.38 -31.72
CA THR A 480 6.53 24.41 -31.30
C THR A 480 6.30 23.01 -31.88
N LEU A 481 5.04 22.55 -31.97
CA LEU A 481 4.70 21.27 -32.60
C LEU A 481 5.03 21.27 -34.10
N LEU A 482 4.60 22.31 -34.82
CA LEU A 482 4.83 22.43 -36.26
C LEU A 482 6.32 22.58 -36.58
N ASP A 483 7.03 23.38 -35.78
CA ASP A 483 8.48 23.57 -35.89
C ASP A 483 9.21 22.24 -35.71
N ALA A 484 8.83 21.42 -34.71
CA ALA A 484 9.43 20.11 -34.50
C ALA A 484 9.23 19.16 -35.70
N ILE A 485 8.02 19.14 -36.29
CA ILE A 485 7.71 18.35 -37.50
C ILE A 485 8.59 18.81 -38.67
N VAL A 486 8.61 20.12 -38.95
CA VAL A 486 9.38 20.68 -40.07
C VAL A 486 10.88 20.44 -39.91
N VAL A 487 11.42 20.61 -38.70
CA VAL A 487 12.83 20.38 -38.40
C VAL A 487 13.23 18.93 -38.62
N GLU A 488 12.41 17.96 -38.21
CA GLU A 488 12.73 16.54 -38.40
C GLU A 488 12.60 16.12 -39.87
N ILE A 489 11.58 16.59 -40.59
CA ILE A 489 11.44 16.35 -42.03
C ILE A 489 12.66 16.90 -42.78
N ASN A 490 13.06 18.15 -42.51
CA ASN A 490 14.24 18.75 -43.14
C ASN A 490 15.51 17.95 -42.83
N TYR A 491 15.68 17.49 -41.59
CA TYR A 491 16.81 16.66 -41.20
C TYR A 491 16.81 15.30 -41.92
N ALA A 492 15.65 14.66 -42.08
CA ALA A 492 15.51 13.41 -42.81
C ALA A 492 15.84 13.60 -44.30
N LEU A 493 15.34 14.67 -44.92
CA LEU A 493 15.62 15.00 -46.32
C LEU A 493 17.11 15.25 -46.57
N GLN A 494 17.81 15.92 -45.64
CA GLN A 494 19.25 16.15 -45.74
C GLN A 494 20.09 14.86 -45.65
N LYS A 495 19.52 13.76 -45.14
CA LYS A 495 20.21 12.46 -45.02
C LYS A 495 20.01 11.54 -46.23
N VAL A 496 19.09 11.84 -47.13
CA VAL A 496 18.74 10.98 -48.28
C VAL A 496 19.44 11.52 -49.53
N ASN A 497 20.07 10.63 -50.31
CA ASN A 497 20.65 11.00 -51.61
C ASN A 497 19.54 11.31 -52.62
N GLU A 498 19.75 12.27 -53.54
CA GLU A 498 18.74 12.83 -54.45
C GLU A 498 17.91 11.79 -55.27
N GLY A 499 18.40 10.55 -55.43
CA GLY A 499 17.72 9.48 -56.16
C GLY A 499 16.71 8.62 -55.38
N ASP A 500 16.72 8.65 -54.03
CA ASP A 500 15.89 7.78 -53.18
C ASP A 500 14.70 8.51 -52.52
N LEU A 501 14.40 9.73 -52.97
CA LEU A 501 13.32 10.56 -52.45
C LEU A 501 11.95 10.04 -52.89
N THR A 502 11.23 9.41 -51.97
CA THR A 502 9.82 9.07 -52.15
C THR A 502 8.93 10.10 -51.47
N ILE A 503 7.95 10.65 -52.21
CA ILE A 503 6.99 11.61 -51.65
C ILE A 503 6.06 10.85 -50.67
N PRO A 504 5.96 11.28 -49.39
CA PRO A 504 5.07 10.66 -48.41
C PRO A 504 3.61 10.69 -48.88
N LYS A 505 2.92 9.54 -48.87
CA LYS A 505 1.50 9.43 -49.26
C LYS A 505 0.58 9.39 -48.05
N THR A 506 1.10 8.97 -46.89
CA THR A 506 0.39 8.78 -45.64
C THR A 506 1.20 9.35 -44.47
N VAL A 507 0.55 9.61 -43.33
CA VAL A 507 1.23 10.10 -42.11
C VAL A 507 2.26 9.09 -41.59
N SER A 508 2.07 7.80 -41.86
CA SER A 508 3.05 6.75 -41.52
C SER A 508 4.33 6.82 -42.36
N ASP A 509 4.31 7.50 -43.50
CA ASP A 509 5.48 7.68 -44.36
C ASP A 509 6.39 8.82 -43.90
N LEU A 510 5.98 9.59 -42.88
CA LEU A 510 6.78 10.65 -42.27
C LEU A 510 7.82 10.07 -41.30
N PRO A 511 8.90 10.82 -40.99
CA PRO A 511 9.83 10.47 -39.93
C PRO A 511 9.14 10.20 -38.58
N PRO A 512 9.73 9.39 -37.67
CA PRO A 512 9.04 8.85 -36.50
C PRO A 512 8.39 9.89 -35.58
N LEU A 513 9.07 10.99 -35.26
CA LEU A 513 8.50 12.03 -34.40
C LEU A 513 7.38 12.78 -35.15
N SER A 514 7.60 13.13 -36.40
CA SER A 514 6.67 13.85 -37.28
C SER A 514 5.38 13.07 -37.50
N SER A 515 5.51 11.77 -37.78
CA SER A 515 4.38 10.84 -37.91
C SER A 515 3.56 10.80 -36.62
N SER A 516 4.24 10.72 -35.47
CA SER A 516 3.59 10.68 -34.16
C SER A 516 2.87 11.99 -33.83
N LEU A 517 3.54 13.14 -33.99
CA LEU A 517 2.97 14.47 -33.74
C LEU A 517 1.78 14.75 -34.65
N MET A 518 1.91 14.45 -35.96
CA MET A 518 0.83 14.65 -36.93
C MET A 518 -0.37 13.75 -36.64
N THR A 519 -0.13 12.50 -36.22
CA THR A 519 -1.19 11.58 -35.80
C THR A 519 -1.97 12.12 -34.61
N ILE A 520 -1.28 12.72 -33.63
CA ILE A 520 -1.92 13.33 -32.46
C ILE A 520 -2.76 14.53 -32.93
N ILE A 521 -2.17 15.47 -33.68
CA ILE A 521 -2.86 16.66 -34.20
C ILE A 521 -4.13 16.27 -34.98
N MET A 522 -4.04 15.28 -35.87
CA MET A 522 -5.18 14.82 -36.68
C MET A 522 -6.30 14.16 -35.85
N LYS A 523 -5.96 13.49 -34.74
CA LYS A 523 -6.94 12.87 -33.85
C LYS A 523 -7.66 13.90 -32.98
N THR A 524 -7.02 15.02 -32.67
CA THR A 524 -7.60 16.08 -31.85
C THR A 524 -8.45 17.00 -32.73
N VAL A 525 -9.75 16.69 -32.86
CA VAL A 525 -10.72 17.38 -33.74
C VAL A 525 -10.74 18.91 -33.57
N ASN A 526 -10.38 19.42 -32.38
CA ASN A 526 -10.35 20.84 -32.04
C ASN A 526 -8.98 21.54 -32.26
N VAL A 527 -7.91 20.83 -32.66
CA VAL A 527 -6.63 21.47 -33.07
C VAL A 527 -6.72 21.91 -34.53
N VAL A 528 -7.42 21.13 -35.37
CA VAL A 528 -7.45 21.32 -36.84
C VAL A 528 -8.55 22.29 -37.29
N ARG A 529 -9.58 22.53 -36.46
CA ARG A 529 -10.57 23.61 -36.61
C ARG A 529 -10.19 24.75 -35.69
#